data_AF-A0A2J4QS49-F1
#
_entry.id   AF-A0A2J4QS49-F1
#
_cell.length_a   1.000
_cell.length_b   1.000
_cell.length_c   1.000
_cell.angle_alpha   90.00
_cell.angle_beta   90.00
_cell.angle_gamma   90.00
#
_symmetry.space_group_name_H-M   'P 1'
#
loop_
_entity.id
_entity.type
_entity.pdbx_description
1 polymer ?
#
loop_
_entity_poly.entity_id
_entity_poly.type
_entity_poly.pdbx_seq_one_letter_code
_entity_poly.pdbx_strand_id
1 'polypeptide(L)' 'MADVHDKATRSKNMRAIGTRDTAIEKRLAGLLAGAGFSFTVQDAALPGRPDFVMADYQCVIFTH' A
#
# COMPACT_ATOMS: atom_id res chain seq x y z
N MET A 1 21.64 13.91 10.31
CA MET A 1 21.61 12.49 10.70
C MET A 1 22.40 11.72 9.66
N ALA A 2 23.41 10.94 10.06
CA ALA A 2 24.23 10.16 9.13
C ALA A 2 23.53 8.85 8.76
N ASP A 3 23.75 8.36 7.54
CA ASP A 3 23.26 7.06 7.09
C ASP A 3 23.90 5.95 7.92
N VAL A 4 23.09 5.06 8.49
CA VAL A 4 23.57 3.93 9.30
C VAL A 4 24.03 2.76 8.42
N HIS A 5 23.81 2.83 7.11
CA HIS A 5 24.15 1.80 6.15
C HIS A 5 25.18 2.28 5.12
N ASP A 6 25.98 1.35 4.60
CA ASP A 6 26.82 1.64 3.44
C ASP A 6 25.96 1.83 2.17
N LYS A 7 26.57 2.39 1.12
CA LYS A 7 25.89 2.72 -0.14
C LYS A 7 25.22 1.49 -0.79
N ALA A 8 25.84 0.32 -0.70
CA ALA A 8 25.33 -0.90 -1.32
C ALA A 8 24.10 -1.42 -0.56
N THR A 9 24.16 -1.40 0.76
CA THR A 9 23.09 -1.81 1.68
C THR A 9 21.90 -0.87 1.56
N ARG A 10 22.12 0.46 1.54
CA ARG A 10 21.04 1.41 1.25
C ARG A 10 20.40 1.14 -0.10
N SER A 11 21.20 0.96 -1.15
CA SER A 11 20.68 0.68 -2.49
C SER A 11 19.85 -0.61 -2.54
N LYS A 12 20.26 -1.66 -1.83
CA LYS A 12 19.49 -2.89 -1.66
C LYS A 12 18.16 -2.64 -0.94
N ASN A 13 18.18 -1.93 0.18
CA ASN A 13 16.99 -1.65 0.97
C ASN A 13 15.98 -0.82 0.17
N MET A 14 16.43 0.24 -0.49
CA MET A 14 15.55 1.09 -1.30
C MET A 14 14.91 0.32 -2.46
N ARG A 15 15.64 -0.61 -3.11
CA ARG A 15 15.06 -1.48 -4.16
C ARG A 15 14.07 -2.52 -3.63
N ALA A 16 14.15 -2.86 -2.35
CA ALA A 16 13.23 -3.81 -1.71
C ALA A 16 11.89 -3.16 -1.32
N ILE A 17 11.81 -1.82 -1.29
CA ILE A 17 10.56 -1.10 -1.06
C ILE A 17 9.70 -1.22 -2.31
N GLY A 18 8.63 -2.01 -2.22
CA GLY A 18 7.62 -2.14 -3.26
C GLY A 18 6.76 -0.89 -3.39
N THR A 19 6.17 -0.69 -4.58
CA THR A 19 5.23 0.40 -4.87
C THR A 19 3.76 0.03 -4.62
N ARG A 20 3.52 -1.20 -4.17
CA ARG A 20 2.23 -1.79 -3.81
C ARG A 20 2.47 -3.00 -2.92
N ASP A 21 1.42 -3.52 -2.30
CA ASP A 21 1.47 -4.68 -1.42
C ASP A 21 2.50 -4.48 -0.28
N THR A 22 2.66 -3.23 0.15
CA THR A 22 3.49 -2.87 1.30
C THR A 22 2.96 -3.51 2.58
N ALA A 23 3.76 -3.48 3.65
CA ALA A 23 3.34 -4.07 4.93
C ALA A 23 2.04 -3.44 5.47
N ILE A 24 1.86 -2.12 5.28
CA ILE A 24 0.66 -1.40 5.69
C ILE A 24 -0.55 -1.78 4.85
N GLU A 25 -0.39 -1.88 3.52
CA GLU A 25 -1.46 -2.33 2.61
C GLU A 25 -1.91 -3.75 2.98
N LYS A 26 -0.98 -4.70 3.14
CA LYS A 26 -1.32 -6.09 3.50
C LYS A 26 -2.06 -6.19 4.82
N ARG A 27 -1.64 -5.41 5.82
CA ARG A 27 -2.30 -5.37 7.12
C ARG A 27 -3.72 -4.82 6.99
N LEU A 28 -3.90 -3.73 6.25
CA LEU A 28 -5.22 -3.12 6.06
C LEU A 28 -6.15 -4.02 5.24
N ALA A 29 -5.65 -4.67 4.19
CA ALA A 29 -6.42 -5.64 3.41
C ALA A 29 -6.99 -6.77 4.28
N GLY A 30 -6.17 -7.30 5.20
CA GLY A 30 -6.62 -8.32 6.15
C GLY A 30 -7.68 -7.81 7.13
N LEU A 31 -7.57 -6.56 7.60
CA LEU A 31 -8.57 -5.94 8.47
C LEU A 31 -9.90 -5.70 7.74
N LEU A 32 -9.85 -5.17 6.51
CA LEU A 32 -11.04 -4.93 5.69
C LEU A 32 -11.76 -6.24 5.37
N ALA A 33 -11.02 -7.27 4.96
CA ALA A 33 -11.57 -8.59 4.69
C ALA A 33 -12.16 -9.24 5.95
N GLY A 34 -11.45 -9.13 7.09
CA GLY A 34 -11.92 -9.65 8.38
C GLY A 34 -13.17 -8.93 8.90
N ALA A 35 -13.38 -7.67 8.52
CA ALA A 35 -14.58 -6.90 8.82
C ALA A 35 -15.71 -7.10 7.78
N GLY A 36 -15.49 -7.91 6.74
CA GLY A 36 -16.51 -8.24 5.74
C GLY A 36 -16.69 -7.21 4.63
N PHE A 37 -15.72 -6.32 4.42
CA PHE A 37 -15.77 -5.35 3.32
C PHE A 37 -15.29 -5.96 2.01
N SER A 38 -16.05 -5.70 0.95
CA SER A 38 -15.63 -5.93 -0.43
C SER A 38 -14.83 -4.74 -0.93
N PHE A 39 -13.65 -4.97 -1.49
CA PHE A 39 -12.80 -3.92 -2.03
C PHE A 39 -12.02 -4.40 -3.26
N THR A 40 -11.70 -3.46 -4.15
CA THR A 40 -10.68 -3.63 -5.19
C THR A 40 -9.42 -2.88 -4.79
N VAL A 41 -8.26 -3.28 -5.32
CA VAL A 41 -6.96 -2.69 -4.99
C VAL A 41 -6.31 -2.04 -6.19
N GLN A 42 -5.55 -0.97 -5.95
CA GLN A 42 -4.64 -0.35 -6.91
C GLN A 42 -5.30 0.03 -8.26
N ASP A 43 -6.51 0.59 -8.19
CA ASP A 43 -7.33 0.91 -9.36
C ASP A 43 -6.76 2.09 -10.14
N ALA A 44 -6.15 1.80 -11.28
CA ALA A 44 -5.51 2.79 -12.15
C ALA A 44 -6.51 3.63 -12.97
N ALA A 45 -7.80 3.29 -12.98
CA ALA A 45 -8.82 4.09 -13.64
C ALA A 45 -9.18 5.35 -12.83
N LEU A 46 -8.87 5.37 -11.53
CA LEU A 46 -9.18 6.49 -10.64
C LEU A 46 -7.96 7.40 -10.43
N PRO A 47 -8.18 8.73 -10.26
CA PRO A 47 -7.11 9.66 -9.95
C PRO A 47 -6.33 9.27 -8.69
N GLY A 48 -5.00 9.33 -8.78
CA GLY A 48 -4.12 8.98 -7.66
C GLY A 48 -3.94 7.49 -7.43
N ARG A 49 -4.61 6.61 -8.18
CA ARG A 49 -4.56 5.15 -8.06
C ARG A 49 -4.75 4.68 -6.60
N PRO A 50 -5.98 4.74 -6.06
CA PRO A 50 -6.23 4.40 -4.67
C PRO A 50 -5.80 2.98 -4.31
N ASP A 51 -5.25 2.82 -3.09
CA ASP A 51 -4.81 1.51 -2.59
C ASP A 51 -5.99 0.56 -2.44
N PHE A 52 -7.11 1.07 -1.93
CA PHE A 52 -8.37 0.33 -1.77
C PHE A 52 -9.56 1.16 -2.27
N VAL A 53 -10.47 0.51 -3.00
CA VAL A 53 -11.72 1.08 -3.49
C VAL A 53 -12.88 0.21 -3.02
N MET A 54 -13.83 0.81 -2.30
CA MET A 54 -15.03 0.15 -1.78
C MET A 54 -16.23 0.69 -2.55
N ALA A 55 -16.61 -0.03 -3.62
CA ALA A 55 -17.69 0.39 -4.52
C ALA A 55 -19.04 0.52 -3.81
N ASP A 56 -19.36 -0.42 -2.92
CA ASP A 56 -20.62 -0.45 -2.15
C ASP A 56 -20.82 0.79 -1.27
N TYR A 57 -19.72 1.44 -0.89
CA TYR A 57 -19.70 2.60 0.00
C TYR A 57 -19.28 3.89 -0.72
N GLN A 58 -19.01 3.83 -2.03
CA GLN A 58 -18.49 4.95 -2.82
C GLN A 58 -17.29 5.64 -2.17
N CYS A 59 -16.37 4.85 -1.61
CA CYS A 59 -15.27 5.32 -0.79
C CYS A 59 -13.93 4.73 -1.26
N VAL A 60 -12.85 5.49 -1.06
CA VAL A 60 -11.47 5.08 -1.36
C VAL A 60 -10.58 5.29 -0.14
N ILE A 61 -9.55 4.46 -0.01
CA ILE A 61 -8.56 4.55 1.09
C ILE A 61 -7.15 4.61 0.49
N PHE A 62 -6.34 5.53 1.02
CA PHE A 62 -4.91 5.63 0.77
C PHE A 62 -4.14 5.30 2.05
N THR A 63 -3.03 4.60 1.89
CA THR A 63 -2.10 4.23 2.96
C THR A 63 -0.76 4.92 2.74
N HIS A 64 -0.21 5.52 3.80
CA HIS A 64 1.00 6.36 3.77
C HIS A 64 2.02 5.90 4.81
#